data_AF-A0A972MC58-F1
#
_entry.id   AF-A0A972MC58-F1
#
_cell.length_a   1.000
_cell.length_b   1.000
_cell.length_c   1.000
_cell.angle_alpha   90.00
_cell.angle_beta   90.00
_cell.angle_gamma   90.00
#
_symmetry.space_group_name_H-M   'P 1'
#
loop_
_entity.id
_entity.type
_entity.pdbx_description
1 polymer ?
#
loop_
_entity_poly.entity_id
_entity_poly.type
_entity_poly.pdbx_seq_one_letter_code
_entity_poly.pdbx_strand_id
1 'polypeptide(L)' 'KSIDYNKVNYTEKVCVVIGSENYGVSQELINISDQSIHLPMFGINTSINVATATSVALYHIFNKIKK' A
#
# COMPACT_ATOMS: atom_id res chain seq x y z
N LYS A 1 8.00 -4.02 -9.20
CA LYS A 1 8.49 -2.68 -8.77
C LYS A 1 7.34 -1.94 -8.12
N SER A 2 7.52 -1.30 -6.96
CA SER A 2 6.44 -0.57 -6.31
C SER A 2 6.35 0.88 -6.81
N ILE A 3 5.13 1.43 -6.80
CA ILE A 3 4.83 2.80 -7.20
C ILE A 3 4.44 3.64 -5.98
N ASP A 4 4.62 4.95 -6.08
CA ASP A 4 4.20 5.89 -5.03
C ASP A 4 2.67 5.82 -4.86
N TYR A 5 2.19 5.65 -3.62
CA TYR A 5 0.76 5.56 -3.31
C TYR A 5 -0.09 6.71 -3.84
N ASN A 6 0.49 7.91 -4.01
CA ASN A 6 -0.21 9.09 -4.53
C ASN A 6 -0.47 9.05 -6.04
N LYS A 7 0.33 8.27 -6.79
CA LYS A 7 0.29 8.18 -8.26
C LYS A 7 -0.67 7.12 -8.78
N VAL A 8 -1.30 6.37 -7.88
CA VAL A 8 -2.25 5.32 -8.25
C VAL A 8 -3.62 5.93 -8.53
N ASN A 9 -4.23 5.48 -9.62
CA ASN A 9 -5.62 5.75 -9.95
C ASN A 9 -6.46 4.58 -9.45
N TYR A 10 -7.11 4.77 -8.31
CA TYR A 10 -7.99 3.76 -7.72
C TYR A 10 -9.34 3.74 -8.45
N THR A 11 -9.83 2.54 -8.74
CA THR A 11 -11.20 2.32 -9.26
C THR A 11 -12.18 2.19 -8.10
N GLU A 12 -13.49 2.09 -8.38
CA GLU A 12 -14.52 1.93 -7.32
C GLU A 12 -14.38 0.64 -6.50
N LYS A 13 -13.69 -0.39 -7.02
CA LYS A 13 -13.50 -1.70 -6.36
C LYS A 13 -12.03 -1.96 -6.14
N VAL A 14 -11.57 -1.86 -4.90
CA VAL A 14 -10.16 -2.06 -4.52
C VAL A 14 -10.05 -3.17 -3.49
N CYS A 15 -9.16 -4.13 -3.73
CA CYS A 15 -8.71 -5.10 -2.75
C CYS A 15 -7.31 -4.71 -2.28
N VAL A 16 -7.13 -4.54 -0.97
CA VAL A 16 -5.82 -4.20 -0.38
C VAL A 16 -5.26 -5.44 0.30
N VAL A 17 -4.10 -5.88 -0.16
CA VAL A 17 -3.35 -7.00 0.43
C VAL A 17 -2.27 -6.44 1.35
N ILE A 18 -2.24 -6.91 2.59
CA ILE A 18 -1.30 -6.44 3.61
C ILE A 18 -0.50 -7.62 4.14
N GLY A 19 0.81 -7.39 4.25
CA GLY A 19 1.78 -8.38 4.62
C GLY A 19 1.92 -8.57 6.13
N SER A 20 2.65 -9.60 6.52
CA SER A 20 3.09 -9.79 7.89
C SER A 20 4.12 -8.72 8.27
N GLU A 21 4.13 -8.28 9.53
CA GLU A 21 5.08 -7.29 10.04
C GLU A 21 6.56 -7.72 9.86
N ASN A 22 6.82 -9.02 9.97
CA ASN A 22 8.18 -9.57 9.86
C ASN A 22 8.55 -10.00 8.44
N TYR A 23 7.56 -10.45 7.65
CA TYR A 23 7.81 -11.13 6.37
C TYR A 23 7.28 -10.36 5.15
N GLY A 24 6.51 -9.30 5.35
CA GLY A 24 5.85 -8.57 4.28
C GLY A 24 4.79 -9.41 3.55
N VAL A 25 4.49 -9.02 2.31
CA VAL A 25 3.57 -9.72 1.42
C VAL A 25 4.35 -10.78 0.64
N SER A 26 3.77 -11.98 0.46
CA SER A 26 4.42 -13.02 -0.32
C SER A 26 4.65 -12.60 -1.77
N GLN A 27 5.76 -13.05 -2.36
CA GLN A 27 6.09 -12.70 -3.75
C GLN A 27 5.04 -13.20 -4.74
N GLU A 28 4.40 -14.35 -4.45
CA GLU A 28 3.28 -14.89 -5.24
C GLU A 28 2.10 -13.90 -5.30
N LEU A 29 1.70 -13.33 -4.16
CA LEU A 29 0.63 -12.34 -4.10
C LEU A 29 1.01 -11.03 -4.81
N ILE A 30 2.27 -10.61 -4.70
CA ILE A 30 2.78 -9.43 -5.42
C ILE A 30 2.71 -9.67 -6.94
N ASN A 31 3.05 -10.86 -7.41
CA ASN A 31 3.09 -11.18 -8.84
C ASN A 31 1.71 -11.21 -9.50
N ILE A 32 0.65 -11.55 -8.75
CA ILE A 32 -0.74 -11.54 -9.23
C ILE A 32 -1.45 -10.20 -9.00
N SER A 33 -0.82 -9.27 -8.26
CA SER A 33 -1.41 -7.96 -7.97
C SER A 33 -1.32 -7.01 -9.14
N ASP A 34 -2.36 -6.20 -9.37
CA ASP A 34 -2.37 -5.18 -10.44
C ASP A 34 -1.33 -4.08 -10.19
N GLN A 35 -1.11 -3.75 -8.92
CA GLN A 35 -0.27 -2.66 -8.47
C GLN A 35 0.35 -3.03 -7.11
N SER A 36 1.63 -2.72 -6.93
CA SER A 36 2.29 -2.71 -5.62
C SER A 36 2.62 -1.26 -5.27
N ILE A 37 2.14 -0.77 -4.13
CA ILE A 37 2.33 0.63 -3.71
C ILE A 37 3.25 0.73 -2.49
N HIS A 38 3.91 1.87 -2.32
CA HIS A 38 4.64 2.19 -1.09
C HIS A 38 4.24 3.58 -0.56
N LEU A 39 4.25 3.70 0.77
CA LEU A 39 4.20 5.00 1.44
C LEU A 39 5.62 5.58 1.45
N PRO A 40 5.80 6.86 1.08
CA PRO A 40 7.11 7.49 1.11
C PRO A 40 7.59 7.57 2.56
N MET A 41 8.82 7.13 2.77
CA MET A 41 9.51 7.21 4.04
C MET A 41 10.69 8.17 3.90
N PHE A 42 10.73 9.18 4.77
CA PHE A 42 11.82 10.15 4.81
C PHE A 42 12.68 9.88 6.05
N GLY A 43 14.01 10.00 5.92
CA GLY A 43 14.96 9.80 7.01
C GLY A 43 15.60 8.41 7.02
N ILE A 44 16.01 7.96 8.21
CA ILE A 44 16.84 6.75 8.40
C ILE A 44 15.97 5.49 8.55
N ASN A 45 14.70 5.66 8.93
CA ASN A 45 13.79 4.53 9.13
C ASN A 45 13.40 3.91 7.80
N THR A 46 13.42 2.58 7.76
CA THR A 46 13.12 1.78 6.58
C THR A 46 11.76 1.07 6.65
N SER A 47 11.07 1.15 7.81
CA SER A 47 9.70 0.66 7.98
C SER A 47 8.88 1.46 8.99
N ILE A 48 7.56 1.34 8.91
CA ILE A 48 6.61 1.76 9.94
C ILE A 48 5.75 0.56 10.33
N ASN A 49 5.07 0.66 11.48
CA ASN A 49 4.16 -0.38 11.92
C ASN A 49 3.08 -0.67 10.85
N VAL A 50 2.80 -1.96 10.65
CA VAL A 50 1.89 -2.44 9.60
C VAL A 50 0.48 -1.85 9.73
N ALA A 51 -0.04 -1.71 10.95
CA ALA A 51 -1.38 -1.15 11.17
C ALA A 51 -1.41 0.36 10.88
N THR A 52 -0.33 1.08 11.19
CA THR A 52 -0.18 2.50 10.83
C THR A 52 -0.12 2.67 9.31
N ALA A 53 0.71 1.88 8.61
CA ALA A 53 0.77 1.90 7.15
C ALA A 53 -0.59 1.62 6.51
N THR A 54 -1.29 0.60 7.02
CA THR A 54 -2.63 0.21 6.60
C THR A 54 -3.61 1.38 6.73
N SER A 55 -3.62 2.03 7.90
CA SER A 55 -4.57 3.11 8.19
C SER A 55 -4.38 4.30 7.25
N VAL A 56 -3.12 4.71 7.02
CA VAL A 56 -2.78 5.80 6.10
C VAL A 56 -3.18 5.44 4.66
N ALA A 57 -2.85 4.23 4.21
CA ALA A 57 -3.19 3.76 2.87
C ALA A 57 -4.71 3.72 2.65
N LEU A 58 -5.46 3.11 3.56
CA LEU A 58 -6.92 3.00 3.46
C LEU A 58 -7.60 4.37 3.43
N TYR A 59 -7.19 5.31 4.30
CA TYR A 59 -7.75 6.66 4.31
C TYR A 59 -7.46 7.41 3.00
N HIS A 60 -6.25 7.25 2.45
CA HIS A 60 -5.91 7.83 1.15
C HIS A 60 -6.76 7.24 0.02
N ILE A 61 -6.88 5.91 -0.04
CA ILE A 61 -7.67 5.19 -1.03
C ILE A 61 -9.13 5.63 -0.96
N PHE A 62 -9.72 5.67 0.24
CA PHE A 62 -11.08 6.13 0.46
C PHE A 62 -11.32 7.55 -0.10
N ASN A 63 -10.40 8.48 0.17
CA ASN A 63 -10.49 9.86 -0.32
C ASN A 63 -10.33 9.97 -1.85
N LYS A 64 -9.57 9.07 -2.47
CA LYS A 64 -9.39 9.02 -3.93
C LYS A 64 -10.60 8.42 -4.65
N ILE A 65 -11.26 7.43 -4.05
CA ILE A 65 -12.46 6.79 -4.63
C ILE A 65 -13.69 7.70 -4.50
N LYS A 66 -13.79 8.46 -3.41
CA LYS A 66 -14.94 9.37 -3.19
C LYS A 66 -14.92 10.62 -4.08
N LYS A 67 -13.78 10.94 -4.69
CA LYS A 67 -13.60 12.09 -5.58
C LYS A 67 -14.14 11.79 -6.97
#